data_AF-A0A553NH41-F1
#
_entry.id   AF-A0A553NH41-F1
#
_cell.length_a   1.000
_cell.length_b   1.000
_cell.length_c   1.000
_cell.angle_alpha   90.00
_cell.angle_beta   90.00
_cell.angle_gamma   90.00
#
_symmetry.space_group_name_H-M   'P 1'
#
loop_
_entity.id
_entity.type
_entity.pdbx_description
1 polymer ?
#
loop_
_entity_poly.entity_id
_entity_poly.type
_entity_poly.pdbx_seq_one_letter_code
_entity_poly.pdbx_strand_id
1 'polypeptide(L)'
;MEALGPLVGFFTHKVEEKISFLRQLSQEESLSAPPLSKGHAYHSVHSMLEAELQRGVVSFTEPLPSGSRLFLRLHRSMRFVMLLLEKLWSEPEERSLVELCREAYEEVLAPHHPWLLQRAAQVAFAALPDRSVFLPLLCVRGMKEAEPVMRTVITVMEEIQRRSQRELESRGMMDLP
;
A
#
# COMPACT_ATOMS: atom_id res chain seq x y z
N MET A 1 -6.83 5.03 9.88
CA MET A 1 -5.99 4.07 10.65
C MET A 1 -5.72 4.54 12.09
N GLU A 2 -6.06 5.78 12.46
CA GLU A 2 -5.95 6.30 13.84
C GLU A 2 -6.67 5.45 14.90
N ALA A 3 -7.74 4.75 14.49
CA ALA A 3 -8.50 3.83 15.33
C ALA A 3 -7.67 2.65 15.90
N LEU A 4 -6.49 2.36 15.32
CA LEU A 4 -5.62 1.24 15.71
C LEU A 4 -4.59 1.61 16.79
N GLY A 5 -4.67 2.83 17.32
CA GLY A 5 -3.83 3.32 18.40
C GLY A 5 -2.63 4.17 17.96
N PRO A 6 -1.95 4.83 18.92
CA PRO A 6 -0.97 5.89 18.62
C PRO A 6 0.25 5.41 17.81
N LEU A 7 0.70 4.18 18.05
CA LEU A 7 1.82 3.56 17.35
C LEU A 7 1.50 3.25 15.88
N VAL A 8 0.26 2.89 15.56
CA VAL A 8 -0.21 2.68 14.18
C VAL A 8 -0.50 4.01 13.48
N GLY A 9 -0.85 5.05 14.26
CA GLY A 9 -0.96 6.43 13.79
C GLY A 9 0.31 6.95 13.13
N PHE A 10 1.50 6.60 13.65
CA PHE A 10 2.78 6.99 13.04
C PHE A 10 2.96 6.45 11.61
N PHE A 11 2.54 5.20 11.36
CA PHE A 11 2.58 4.61 10.02
C PHE A 11 1.54 5.24 9.08
N THR A 12 0.41 5.68 9.63
CA THR A 12 -0.64 6.40 8.90
C THR A 12 -0.11 7.74 8.37
N HIS A 13 0.56 8.51 9.23
CA HIS A 13 1.19 9.77 8.84
C HIS A 13 2.21 9.56 7.72
N LYS A 14 2.98 8.46 7.75
CA LYS A 14 3.94 8.12 6.69
C LYS A 14 3.29 7.76 5.36
N VAL A 15 2.08 7.18 5.37
CA VAL A 15 1.29 6.93 4.16
C VAL A 15 0.68 8.24 3.64
N GLU A 16 0.15 9.08 4.53
CA GLU A 16 -0.42 10.39 4.19
C GLU A 16 0.61 11.35 3.61
N GLU A 17 1.82 11.41 4.19
CA GLU A 17 2.96 12.18 3.70
C GLU A 17 3.31 11.78 2.24
N LYS A 18 3.31 10.47 1.96
CA LYS A 18 3.56 9.91 0.63
C LYS A 18 2.43 10.22 -0.37
N ILE A 19 1.17 10.07 0.04
CA ILE A 19 0.02 10.42 -0.81
C ILE A 19 0.02 11.93 -1.11
N SER A 20 0.39 12.75 -0.13
CA SER A 20 0.48 14.20 -0.27
C SER A 20 1.61 14.59 -1.22
N PHE A 21 2.75 13.89 -1.18
CA PHE A 21 3.83 14.06 -2.15
C PHE A 21 3.38 13.77 -3.59
N LEU A 22 2.62 12.69 -3.85
CA LEU A 22 2.06 12.43 -5.19
C LEU A 22 1.10 13.52 -5.65
N ARG A 23 0.26 14.04 -4.74
CA ARG A 23 -0.64 15.16 -5.06
C ARG A 23 0.13 16.44 -5.37
N GLN A 24 1.20 16.70 -4.63
CA GLN A 24 2.08 17.85 -4.86
C GLN A 24 2.76 17.74 -6.23
N LEU A 25 3.33 16.58 -6.58
CA LEU A 25 3.89 16.34 -7.91
C LEU A 25 2.87 16.57 -9.03
N SER A 26 1.63 16.08 -8.83
CA SER A 26 0.52 16.31 -9.76
C SER A 26 0.17 17.80 -9.91
N GLN A 27 0.19 18.54 -8.81
CA GLN A 27 -0.16 19.97 -8.78
C GLN A 27 0.96 20.86 -9.34
N GLU A 28 2.22 20.57 -9.02
CA GLU A 28 3.40 21.27 -9.55
C GLU A 28 3.50 21.08 -11.07
N GLU A 29 3.23 19.88 -11.57
CA GLU A 29 3.18 19.62 -13.01
C GLU A 29 1.98 20.31 -13.68
N SER A 30 0.87 20.45 -12.95
CA SER A 30 -0.30 21.19 -13.46
C SER A 30 -0.04 22.68 -13.63
N LEU A 31 0.85 23.26 -12.82
CA LEU A 31 1.22 24.67 -12.86
C LEU A 31 2.35 24.97 -13.85
N SER A 32 3.16 23.98 -14.21
CA SER A 32 4.36 24.13 -15.07
C SER A 32 4.17 23.64 -16.50
N ALA A 33 3.04 22.99 -16.82
CA ALA A 33 2.73 22.52 -18.16
C ALA A 33 2.23 23.65 -19.10
N PRO A 34 2.81 23.83 -20.31
CA PRO A 34 2.26 24.74 -21.31
C PRO A 34 0.88 24.24 -21.81
N PRO A 35 -0.03 25.15 -22.23
CA PRO A 35 -1.42 24.81 -22.56
C PRO A 35 -1.63 23.82 -23.73
N LEU A 36 -0.54 23.37 -24.38
CA LEU A 36 -0.54 22.46 -25.54
C LEU A 36 0.06 21.07 -25.25
N SER A 37 0.58 20.80 -24.05
CA SER A 37 1.07 19.46 -23.70
C SER A 37 -0.10 18.52 -23.41
N LYS A 38 -0.10 17.35 -24.08
CA LYS A 38 -1.15 16.32 -24.00
C LYS A 38 -1.27 15.74 -22.58
N GLY A 39 -2.10 16.36 -21.74
CA GLY A 39 -2.56 15.83 -20.45
C GLY A 39 -1.49 15.83 -19.34
N HIS A 40 -1.92 16.10 -18.10
CA HIS A 40 -1.05 16.01 -16.92
C HIS A 40 -0.52 14.59 -16.73
N ALA A 41 0.80 14.38 -16.53
CA ALA A 41 1.36 13.03 -16.42
C ALA A 41 0.75 12.22 -15.25
N TYR A 42 0.29 12.88 -14.19
CA TYR A 42 -0.22 12.23 -12.98
C TYR A 42 -1.75 11.99 -12.97
N HIS A 43 -2.43 12.08 -14.12
CA HIS A 43 -3.88 11.81 -14.16
C HIS A 43 -4.24 10.31 -14.06
N SER A 44 -3.28 9.42 -14.35
CA SER A 44 -3.42 7.97 -14.17
C SER A 44 -2.08 7.35 -13.77
N VAL A 45 -2.11 6.14 -13.19
CA VAL A 45 -0.88 5.36 -12.90
C VAL A 45 -0.10 5.12 -14.18
N HIS A 46 -0.77 4.67 -15.25
CA HIS A 46 -0.14 4.40 -16.54
C HIS A 46 0.61 5.63 -17.07
N SER A 47 -0.05 6.79 -17.13
CA SER A 47 0.57 8.03 -17.64
C SER A 47 1.73 8.51 -16.76
N MET A 48 1.66 8.29 -15.44
CA MET A 48 2.72 8.67 -14.51
C MET A 48 3.96 7.81 -14.74
N LEU A 49 3.81 6.48 -14.76
CA LEU A 49 4.93 5.56 -15.00
C LEU A 49 5.59 5.83 -16.36
N GLU A 50 4.77 6.07 -17.39
CA GLU A 50 5.23 6.37 -18.75
C GLU A 50 6.01 7.69 -18.82
N ALA A 51 5.45 8.76 -18.24
CA ALA A 51 6.09 10.07 -18.28
C ALA A 51 7.40 10.11 -17.49
N GLU A 52 7.45 9.45 -16.32
CA GLU A 52 8.68 9.40 -15.52
C GLU A 52 9.79 8.60 -16.21
N LEU A 53 9.45 7.52 -16.92
CA LEU A 53 10.41 6.79 -17.76
C LEU A 53 10.94 7.67 -18.89
N GLN A 54 10.06 8.32 -19.64
CA GLN A 54 10.43 9.16 -20.78
C GLN A 54 11.32 10.35 -20.35
N ARG A 55 11.10 10.87 -19.14
CA ARG A 55 11.92 11.94 -18.55
C ARG A 55 13.24 11.45 -17.96
N GLY A 56 13.43 10.13 -17.81
CA GLY A 56 14.64 9.55 -17.21
C GLY A 56 14.79 9.83 -15.71
N VAL A 57 13.69 10.08 -14.99
CA VAL A 57 13.71 10.37 -13.54
C VAL A 57 13.56 9.12 -12.68
N VAL A 58 13.28 7.96 -13.29
CA VAL A 58 13.22 6.66 -12.60
C VAL A 58 14.63 6.08 -12.49
N SER A 59 15.11 5.93 -11.26
CA SER A 59 16.37 5.24 -11.00
C SER A 59 16.14 3.77 -10.67
N PHE A 60 16.85 2.89 -11.37
CA PHE A 60 16.82 1.44 -11.16
C PHE A 60 17.98 0.95 -10.28
N THR A 61 18.93 1.82 -9.96
CA THR A 61 20.14 1.50 -9.19
C THR A 61 20.17 2.23 -7.86
N GLU A 62 19.70 3.48 -7.83
CA GLU A 62 19.78 4.33 -6.66
C GLU A 62 18.40 4.63 -6.08
N PRO A 63 18.29 4.75 -4.75
CA PRO A 63 17.05 5.04 -4.04
C PRO A 63 16.60 6.50 -4.20
N LEU A 64 16.50 7.01 -5.44
CA LEU A 64 16.02 8.35 -5.75
C LEU A 64 14.49 8.43 -5.62
N PRO A 65 13.95 9.59 -5.19
CA PRO A 65 12.50 9.77 -5.08
C PRO A 65 11.86 9.89 -6.47
N SER A 66 10.85 9.06 -6.74
CA SER A 66 9.98 9.16 -7.92
C SER A 66 8.57 8.67 -7.59
N GLY A 67 7.58 9.11 -8.36
CA GLY A 67 6.21 8.64 -8.29
C GLY A 67 6.12 7.14 -8.54
N SER A 68 6.88 6.61 -9.48
CA SER A 68 6.95 5.18 -9.82
C SER A 68 7.43 4.33 -8.64
N ARG A 69 8.50 4.75 -7.97
CA ARG A 69 9.04 4.06 -6.80
C ARG A 69 8.08 4.12 -5.62
N LEU A 70 7.43 5.27 -5.43
CA LEU A 70 6.41 5.39 -4.40
C LEU A 70 5.19 4.50 -4.70
N PHE A 71 4.75 4.49 -5.94
CA PHE A 71 3.65 3.63 -6.39
C PHE A 71 3.96 2.15 -6.17
N LEU A 72 5.18 1.69 -6.48
CA LEU A 72 5.62 0.33 -6.18
C LEU A 72 5.48 -0.02 -4.68
N ARG A 73 5.86 0.92 -3.79
CA ARG A 73 5.72 0.71 -2.34
C ARG A 73 4.27 0.67 -1.89
N LEU A 74 3.41 1.50 -2.46
CA LEU A 74 1.97 1.48 -2.21
C LEU A 74 1.34 0.18 -2.72
N HIS A 75 1.74 -0.28 -3.89
CA HIS A 75 1.33 -1.55 -4.48
C HIS A 75 1.65 -2.74 -3.55
N ARG A 76 2.89 -2.84 -3.06
CA ARG A 76 3.30 -3.86 -2.08
C ARG A 76 2.53 -3.73 -0.74
N SER A 77 2.30 -2.51 -0.26
CA SER A 77 1.55 -2.27 0.98
C SER A 77 0.08 -2.69 0.84
N MET A 78 -0.53 -2.44 -0.32
CA MET A 78 -1.89 -2.85 -0.60
C MET A 78 -2.01 -4.38 -0.69
N ARG A 79 -1.02 -5.08 -1.27
CA ARG A 79 -0.95 -6.55 -1.24
C ARG A 79 -0.91 -7.09 0.19
N PHE A 80 -0.14 -6.45 1.06
CA PHE A 80 -0.07 -6.81 2.49
C PHE A 80 -1.43 -6.66 3.18
N VAL A 81 -2.11 -5.53 2.99
CA VAL A 81 -3.45 -5.31 3.57
C VAL A 81 -4.44 -6.35 3.05
N MET A 82 -4.41 -6.65 1.75
CA MET A 82 -5.29 -7.65 1.15
C MET A 82 -5.09 -9.04 1.78
N LEU A 83 -3.83 -9.49 1.88
CA LEU A 83 -3.50 -10.77 2.51
C LEU A 83 -3.88 -10.82 4.00
N LEU A 84 -3.70 -9.71 4.73
CA LEU A 84 -4.14 -9.60 6.10
C LEU A 84 -5.67 -9.74 6.23
N LEU A 85 -6.43 -9.10 5.34
CA LEU A 85 -7.89 -9.19 5.31
C LEU A 85 -8.35 -10.60 4.94
N GLU A 86 -7.72 -11.25 3.96
CA GLU A 86 -7.97 -12.65 3.60
C GLU A 86 -7.76 -13.58 4.80
N LYS A 87 -6.58 -13.52 5.42
CA LYS A 87 -6.24 -14.31 6.62
C LYS A 87 -7.20 -14.06 7.77
N LEU A 88 -7.53 -12.79 8.03
CA LEU A 88 -8.49 -12.42 9.08
C LEU A 88 -9.87 -13.06 8.85
N TRP A 89 -10.21 -13.35 7.60
CA TRP A 89 -11.52 -13.89 7.23
C TRP A 89 -11.56 -15.41 7.06
N SER A 90 -10.45 -16.02 6.65
CA SER A 90 -10.36 -17.46 6.43
C SER A 90 -9.91 -18.24 7.67
N GLU A 91 -9.18 -17.59 8.58
CA GLU A 91 -8.55 -18.27 9.72
C GLU A 91 -9.46 -18.33 10.97
N PRO A 92 -9.33 -19.39 11.80
CA PRO A 92 -10.09 -19.56 13.04
C PRO A 92 -9.94 -18.37 13.99
N GLU A 93 -11.00 -18.05 14.76
CA GLU A 93 -11.05 -16.88 15.67
C GLU A 93 -9.98 -16.92 16.78
N GLU A 94 -9.51 -18.11 17.13
CA GLU A 94 -8.46 -18.35 18.13
C GLU A 94 -7.11 -17.77 17.71
N ARG A 95 -6.90 -17.57 16.41
CA ARG A 95 -5.67 -16.96 15.89
C ARG A 95 -5.66 -15.46 16.15
N SER A 96 -4.60 -15.01 16.82
CA SER A 96 -4.45 -13.60 17.20
C SER A 96 -4.19 -12.70 15.99
N LEU A 97 -4.67 -11.46 16.05
CA LEU A 97 -4.41 -10.47 14.98
C LEU A 97 -2.91 -10.25 14.76
N VAL A 98 -2.13 -10.32 15.84
CA VAL A 98 -0.67 -10.17 15.82
C VAL A 98 -0.01 -11.27 14.98
N GLU A 99 -0.43 -12.53 15.12
CA GLU A 99 0.07 -13.64 14.30
C GLU A 99 -0.25 -13.45 12.83
N LEU A 100 -1.52 -13.14 12.50
CA LEU A 100 -1.96 -12.97 11.11
C LEU A 100 -1.22 -11.81 10.44
N CYS A 101 -1.04 -10.71 11.16
CA CYS A 101 -0.30 -9.53 10.69
C CYS A 101 1.18 -9.82 10.47
N ARG A 102 1.81 -10.57 11.39
CA ARG A 102 3.20 -11.02 11.26
C ARG A 102 3.40 -11.88 10.02
N GLU A 103 2.55 -12.88 9.80
CA GLU A 103 2.64 -13.76 8.63
C GLU A 103 2.47 -12.98 7.33
N ALA A 104 1.44 -12.13 7.24
CA ALA A 104 1.22 -11.33 6.05
C ALA A 104 2.39 -10.38 5.77
N TYR A 105 3.01 -9.82 6.82
CA TYR A 105 4.17 -8.95 6.69
C TYR A 105 5.40 -9.72 6.21
N GLU A 106 5.67 -10.89 6.79
CA GLU A 106 6.80 -11.75 6.42
C GLU A 106 6.71 -12.21 4.97
N GLU A 107 5.50 -12.50 4.49
CA GLU A 107 5.27 -12.91 3.10
C GLU A 107 5.43 -11.75 2.11
N VAL A 108 4.91 -10.56 2.42
CA VAL A 108 4.77 -9.48 1.42
C VAL A 108 5.79 -8.37 1.56
N LEU A 109 6.06 -7.88 2.78
CA LEU A 109 6.82 -6.65 3.00
C LEU A 109 8.24 -6.90 3.51
N ALA A 110 8.45 -7.95 4.30
CA ALA A 110 9.77 -8.26 4.86
C ALA A 110 10.88 -8.40 3.79
N PRO A 111 10.65 -9.04 2.63
CA PRO A 111 11.67 -9.13 1.57
C PRO A 111 12.16 -7.77 1.05
N HIS A 112 11.34 -6.72 1.21
CA HIS A 112 11.60 -5.38 0.69
C HIS A 112 12.02 -4.38 1.78
N HIS A 113 12.07 -4.80 3.05
CA HIS A 113 12.40 -3.93 4.17
C HIS A 113 13.78 -4.28 4.75
N PRO A 114 14.61 -3.27 5.08
CA PRO A 114 15.86 -3.52 5.78
C PRO A 114 15.59 -4.11 7.17
N TRP A 115 16.56 -4.84 7.71
CA TRP A 115 16.44 -5.54 8.99
C TRP A 115 15.88 -4.66 10.12
N LEU A 116 16.34 -3.41 10.22
CA LEU A 116 15.86 -2.48 11.24
C LEU A 116 14.35 -2.21 11.14
N LEU A 117 13.84 -2.05 9.91
CA LEU A 117 12.42 -1.80 9.67
C LEU A 117 11.59 -3.06 9.95
N GLN A 118 12.13 -4.25 9.68
CA GLN A 118 11.50 -5.51 10.09
C GLN A 118 11.36 -5.59 11.62
N ARG A 119 12.40 -5.20 12.38
CA ARG A 119 12.32 -5.16 13.85
C ARG A 119 11.30 -4.14 14.36
N ALA A 120 11.27 -2.95 13.76
CA ALA A 120 10.29 -1.93 14.10
C ALA A 120 8.84 -2.42 13.83
N ALA A 121 8.61 -3.12 12.71
CA ALA A 121 7.30 -3.70 12.40
C ALA A 121 6.85 -4.72 13.46
N GLN A 122 7.75 -5.60 13.92
CA GLN A 122 7.44 -6.57 14.97
C GLN A 122 7.02 -5.90 16.29
N VAL A 123 7.68 -4.79 16.66
CA VAL A 123 7.30 -3.99 17.82
C VAL A 123 5.94 -3.34 17.61
N ALA A 124 5.66 -2.82 16.42
CA ALA A 124 4.36 -2.23 16.10
C ALA A 124 3.23 -3.28 16.18
N PHE A 125 3.48 -4.52 15.76
CA PHE A 125 2.48 -5.59 15.85
C PHE A 125 2.14 -5.95 17.29
N ALA A 126 3.10 -5.88 18.22
CA ALA A 126 2.82 -6.11 19.64
C ALA A 126 1.89 -5.04 20.25
N ALA A 127 1.71 -3.89 19.59
CA ALA A 127 0.79 -2.84 20.00
C ALA A 127 -0.59 -2.94 19.32
N LEU A 128 -0.82 -3.94 18.46
CA LEU A 128 -2.12 -4.14 17.85
C LEU A 128 -3.14 -4.63 18.90
N PRO A 129 -4.40 -4.21 18.78
CA PRO A 129 -5.46 -4.71 19.65
C PRO A 129 -5.78 -6.18 19.37
N ASP A 130 -6.48 -6.82 20.31
CA ASP A 130 -7.05 -8.15 20.09
C ASP A 130 -8.04 -8.15 18.91
N ARG A 131 -8.17 -9.31 18.26
CA ARG A 131 -9.05 -9.50 17.09
C ARG A 131 -10.50 -9.10 17.39
N SER A 132 -11.00 -9.42 18.58
CA SER A 132 -12.35 -9.08 19.04
C SER A 132 -12.58 -7.56 19.17
N VAL A 133 -11.52 -6.79 19.47
CA VAL A 133 -11.54 -5.33 19.56
C VAL A 133 -11.35 -4.69 18.18
N PHE A 134 -10.57 -5.33 17.30
CA PHE A 134 -10.28 -4.84 15.96
C PHE A 134 -11.50 -4.89 15.02
N LEU A 135 -12.29 -5.96 15.04
CA LEU A 135 -13.41 -6.14 14.12
C LEU A 135 -14.49 -5.03 14.21
N PRO A 136 -14.92 -4.59 15.42
CA PRO A 136 -15.81 -3.45 15.54
C PRO A 136 -15.26 -2.14 14.96
N LEU A 137 -13.93 -1.95 14.96
CA LEU A 137 -13.29 -0.77 14.35
C LEU A 137 -13.40 -0.76 12.82
N LEU A 138 -13.63 -1.91 12.20
CA LEU A 138 -13.95 -2.04 10.78
C LEU A 138 -15.44 -1.84 10.48
N CYS A 139 -16.20 -1.32 11.45
CA CYS A 139 -17.67 -1.20 11.39
C CYS A 139 -18.38 -2.55 11.19
N VAL A 140 -17.75 -3.64 11.64
CA VAL A 140 -18.28 -5.00 11.56
C VAL A 140 -18.85 -5.40 12.92
N ARG A 141 -20.17 -5.65 12.99
CA ARG A 141 -20.82 -6.13 14.23
C ARG A 141 -20.57 -7.61 14.50
N GLY A 142 -20.21 -8.38 13.48
CA GLY A 142 -19.77 -9.76 13.58
C GLY A 142 -19.28 -10.29 12.24
N MET A 143 -18.43 -11.32 12.26
CA MET A 143 -17.79 -11.86 11.06
C MET A 143 -18.83 -12.16 9.97
N LYS A 144 -19.84 -12.98 10.23
CA LYS A 144 -20.84 -13.36 9.22
C LYS A 144 -21.54 -12.20 8.50
N GLU A 145 -21.70 -11.04 9.15
CA GLU A 145 -22.39 -9.89 8.56
C GLU A 145 -21.51 -9.12 7.57
N ALA A 146 -20.19 -9.04 7.80
CA ALA A 146 -19.29 -8.32 6.90
C ALA A 146 -18.67 -9.18 5.80
N GLU A 147 -18.99 -10.46 5.75
CA GLU A 147 -18.50 -11.39 4.73
C GLU A 147 -18.78 -10.93 3.28
N PRO A 148 -20.00 -10.51 2.90
CA PRO A 148 -20.26 -10.04 1.54
C PRO A 148 -19.50 -8.75 1.21
N VAL A 149 -19.36 -7.85 2.19
CA VAL A 149 -18.61 -6.60 2.02
C VAL A 149 -17.12 -6.92 1.83
N MET A 150 -16.57 -7.79 2.68
CA MET A 150 -15.16 -8.18 2.62
C MET A 150 -14.82 -8.89 1.32
N ARG A 151 -15.67 -9.82 0.84
CA ARG A 151 -15.50 -10.44 -0.48
C ARG A 151 -15.48 -9.43 -1.62
N THR A 152 -16.35 -8.42 -1.55
CA THR A 152 -16.39 -7.34 -2.54
C THR A 152 -15.10 -6.51 -2.51
N VAL A 153 -14.65 -6.13 -1.30
CA VAL A 153 -13.41 -5.38 -1.10
C VAL A 153 -12.21 -6.17 -1.63
N ILE A 154 -12.05 -7.44 -1.25
CA ILE A 154 -10.95 -8.29 -1.70
C ILE A 154 -10.96 -8.40 -3.23
N THR A 155 -12.10 -8.71 -3.85
CA THR A 155 -12.23 -8.79 -5.32
C THR A 155 -11.77 -7.49 -6.03
N VAL A 156 -12.18 -6.34 -5.50
CA VAL A 156 -11.77 -5.04 -6.06
C VAL A 156 -10.28 -4.80 -5.86
N MET A 157 -9.75 -5.12 -4.69
CA MET A 157 -8.32 -4.99 -4.41
C MET A 157 -7.48 -5.89 -5.32
N GLU A 158 -7.91 -7.13 -5.56
CA GLU A 158 -7.28 -8.07 -6.48
C GLU A 158 -7.21 -7.51 -7.90
N GLU A 159 -8.30 -6.92 -8.40
CA GLU A 159 -8.32 -6.34 -9.74
C GLU A 159 -7.39 -5.12 -9.87
N ILE A 160 -7.34 -4.26 -8.85
CA ILE A 160 -6.41 -3.13 -8.80
C ILE A 160 -4.97 -3.62 -8.75
N GLN A 161 -4.67 -4.61 -7.90
CA GLN A 161 -3.36 -5.25 -7.79
C GLN A 161 -2.93 -5.86 -9.12
N ARG A 162 -3.82 -6.62 -9.77
CA ARG A 162 -3.56 -7.26 -11.06
C ARG A 162 -3.25 -6.26 -12.17
N ARG A 163 -3.97 -5.12 -12.23
CA ARG A 163 -3.69 -4.06 -13.21
C ARG A 163 -2.36 -3.37 -12.90
N SER A 164 -2.15 -2.98 -11.65
CA SER A 164 -0.94 -2.29 -11.19
C SER A 164 0.33 -3.13 -11.40
N GLN A 165 0.25 -4.43 -11.09
CA GLN A 165 1.31 -5.40 -11.30
C GLN A 165 1.72 -5.46 -12.79
N ARG A 166 0.75 -5.60 -13.71
CA ARG A 166 1.03 -5.63 -15.15
C ARG A 166 1.72 -4.35 -15.65
N GLU A 167 1.28 -3.19 -15.17
CA GLU A 167 1.88 -1.91 -15.55
C GLU A 167 3.34 -1.77 -15.10
N LEU A 168 3.66 -2.26 -13.89
CA LEU A 168 5.01 -2.28 -13.34
C LEU A 168 5.90 -3.33 -14.02
N GLU A 169 5.40 -4.55 -14.21
CA GLU A 169 6.13 -5.65 -14.85
C GLU A 169 6.50 -5.35 -16.31
N SER A 170 5.54 -4.85 -17.10
CA SER A 170 5.76 -4.49 -18.51
C SER A 170 6.85 -3.42 -18.70
N ARG A 171 7.20 -2.70 -17.62
CA ARG A 171 8.20 -1.63 -17.59
C ARG A 171 9.46 -1.98 -16.79
N GLY A 172 9.57 -3.22 -16.28
CA GLY A 172 10.72 -3.65 -15.47
C GLY A 172 10.83 -2.94 -14.12
N MET A 173 9.73 -2.41 -13.58
CA MET A 173 9.70 -1.58 -12.37
C MET A 173 9.40 -2.36 -11.09
N MET A 174 9.46 -3.69 -11.11
CA MET A 174 9.13 -4.52 -9.95
C MET A 174 10.18 -4.44 -8.84
N ASP A 175 11.41 -4.03 -9.19
CA ASP A 175 12.57 -4.04 -8.30
C ASP A 175 13.20 -2.64 -8.13
N LEU A 176 12.40 -1.58 -8.29
CA LEU A 176 12.88 -0.22 -7.99
C LEU A 176 13.39 -0.15 -6.53
N PRO A 177 14.55 0.49 -6.28
CA PRO A 177 15.22 0.57 -4.96
C PRO A 177 14.48 1.44 -3.92
#